data_AF-A0A7X6HBR4-F1
#
_entry.id   AF-A0A7X6HBR4-F1
#
_cell.length_a   1.000
_cell.length_b   1.000
_cell.length_c   1.000
_cell.angle_alpha   90.00
_cell.angle_beta   90.00
_cell.angle_gamma   90.00
#
_symmetry.space_group_name_H-M   'P 1'
#
loop_
_entity.id
_entity.type
_entity.pdbx_description
1 polymer ?
#
loop_
_entity_poly.entity_id
_entity_poly.type
_entity_poly.pdbx_seq_one_letter_code
_entity_poly.pdbx_strand_id
1 'polypeptide(L)'
;MQATALTVGRLAAGSTSNVIPDSAVLGSIARTMDAADRELQHAALRRCAEHLAQASGARASVAITPGEPVLVNDASLVQHALPWLERAGPGWRPRSRCDSDGFA
;
A
#
# COMPACT_ATOMS: atom_id res chain seq x y z
N MET A 1 0.80 6.33 12.82
CA MET A 1 1.24 6.41 11.42
C MET A 1 2.52 5.62 11.29
N GLN A 2 2.41 4.42 10.72
CA GLN A 2 3.53 3.58 10.35
C GLN A 2 3.98 3.89 8.92
N ALA A 3 5.12 3.32 8.52
CA ALA A 3 5.58 3.42 7.13
C ALA A 3 4.61 2.67 6.21
N THR A 4 4.13 3.35 5.17
CA THR A 4 3.32 2.77 4.10
C THR A 4 4.10 2.77 2.79
N ALA A 5 3.86 1.78 1.93
CA ALA A 5 4.46 1.72 0.60
C ALA A 5 3.41 2.01 -0.48
N LEU A 6 3.82 2.74 -1.51
CA LEU A 6 3.07 2.91 -2.75
C LEU A 6 4.06 2.77 -3.90
N THR A 7 3.75 1.91 -4.85
CA THR A 7 4.58 1.70 -6.04
C THR A 7 3.74 1.89 -7.28
N VAL A 8 4.16 2.78 -8.17
CA VAL A 8 3.59 2.88 -9.52
C VAL A 8 4.32 1.85 -10.39
N GLY A 9 3.65 0.75 -10.69
CA GLY A 9 4.20 -0.35 -11.49
C GLY A 9 3.95 -0.19 -12.99
N ARG A 10 3.00 0.66 -13.37
CA ARG A 10 2.63 0.90 -14.77
C ARG A 10 2.28 2.36 -14.99
N LEU A 11 2.79 2.93 -16.08
CA LEU A 11 2.36 4.20 -16.63
C LEU A 11 2.22 4.01 -18.14
N ALA A 12 1.04 4.30 -18.68
CA ALA A 12 0.77 4.26 -20.11
C ALA A 12 0.16 5.59 -20.55
N ALA A 13 0.79 6.26 -21.52
CA ALA A 13 0.33 7.54 -22.07
C ALA A 13 0.78 7.66 -23.53
N GLY A 14 -0.16 7.96 -24.42
CA GLY A 14 0.12 8.13 -25.86
C GLY A 14 0.62 6.86 -26.56
N SER A 15 0.85 7.01 -27.86
CA SER A 15 1.35 5.94 -28.75
C SER A 15 2.42 6.42 -29.73
N THR A 16 2.74 7.72 -29.72
CA THR A 16 3.64 8.35 -30.70
C THR A 16 4.47 9.43 -30.01
N SER A 17 5.70 9.61 -30.46
CA SER A 17 6.69 10.48 -29.80
C SER A 17 6.48 11.99 -30.00
N ASN A 18 5.67 12.40 -30.97
CA ASN A 18 5.48 13.79 -31.36
C ASN A 18 4.05 14.32 -31.16
N VAL A 19 3.20 13.56 -30.46
CA VAL A 19 1.82 13.95 -30.15
C VAL A 19 1.64 13.98 -28.64
N ILE A 20 1.15 15.10 -28.12
CA ILE A 20 0.79 15.21 -26.70
C ILE A 20 -0.43 14.29 -26.46
N PRO A 21 -0.35 13.34 -25.52
CA PRO A 21 -1.44 12.41 -25.30
C PRO A 21 -2.64 13.06 -24.60
N ASP A 22 -3.85 12.70 -25.04
CA ASP A 22 -5.09 13.17 -24.41
C ASP A 22 -5.35 12.54 -23.03
N SER A 23 -4.70 11.42 -22.73
CA SER A 23 -4.87 10.72 -21.45
C SER A 23 -3.65 9.86 -21.07
N ALA A 24 -3.57 9.55 -19.77
CA ALA A 24 -2.61 8.63 -19.19
C ALA A 24 -3.28 7.73 -18.15
N VAL A 25 -2.83 6.48 -18.05
CA VAL A 25 -3.30 5.51 -17.06
C VAL A 25 -2.12 5.07 -16.20
N LEU A 26 -2.27 5.17 -14.88
CA LEU A 26 -1.30 4.71 -13.90
C LEU A 26 -1.86 3.49 -13.17
N GLY A 27 -1.05 2.43 -13.09
CA GLY A 27 -1.31 1.25 -12.27
C GLY A 27 -0.35 1.24 -11.08
N SER A 28 -0.90 1.17 -9.87
CA SER A 28 -0.12 1.17 -8.63
C SER A 28 -0.53 0.06 -7.67
N ILE A 29 0.39 -0.27 -6.76
CA ILE A 29 0.17 -1.19 -5.65
C ILE A 29 0.48 -0.42 -4.37
N ALA A 30 -0.48 -0.41 -3.45
CA ALA A 30 -0.35 0.20 -2.13
C ALA A 30 -0.26 -0.90 -1.06
N ARG A 31 0.60 -0.71 -0.05
CA ARG A 31 0.74 -1.62 1.09
C ARG A 31 0.82 -0.84 2.39
N THR A 32 0.10 -1.34 3.39
CA THR A 32 -0.02 -0.77 4.73
C THR A 32 0.04 -1.88 5.78
N MET A 33 0.53 -1.54 6.96
CA MET A 33 0.62 -2.45 8.11
C MET A 33 -0.44 -2.16 9.18
N ASP A 34 -1.27 -1.15 8.96
CA ASP A 34 -2.35 -0.73 9.86
C ASP A 34 -3.56 -0.33 9.01
N ALA A 35 -4.76 -0.72 9.45
CA ALA A 35 -6.00 -0.44 8.74
C ALA A 35 -6.33 1.06 8.71
N ALA A 36 -5.99 1.81 9.76
CA ALA A 36 -6.18 3.25 9.78
C ALA A 36 -5.24 3.94 8.77
N ASP A 37 -3.98 3.49 8.69
CA ASP A 37 -3.01 4.03 7.72
C ASP A 37 -3.45 3.74 6.28
N ARG A 38 -4.14 2.61 6.03
CA ARG A 38 -4.72 2.28 4.73
C ARG A 38 -5.76 3.30 4.27
N GLU A 39 -6.71 3.64 5.13
CA GLU A 39 -7.74 4.62 4.81
C GLU A 39 -7.14 6.01 4.58
N LEU A 40 -6.15 6.39 5.40
CA LEU A 40 -5.41 7.63 5.21
C LEU A 40 -4.66 7.65 3.87
N GLN A 41 -4.01 6.55 3.49
CA GLN A 41 -3.30 6.42 2.23
C GLN A 41 -4.26 6.49 1.04
N HIS A 42 -5.40 5.81 1.09
CA HIS A 42 -6.43 5.87 0.05
C HIS A 42 -6.97 7.29 -0.13
N ALA A 43 -7.29 7.96 0.97
CA ALA A 43 -7.79 9.33 0.94
C ALA A 43 -6.72 10.30 0.40
N ALA A 44 -5.45 10.13 0.79
CA ALA A 44 -4.34 10.92 0.27
C ALA A 44 -4.14 10.71 -1.23
N LEU A 45 -4.21 9.47 -1.70
CA LEU A 45 -4.04 9.13 -3.12
C LEU A 45 -5.12 9.80 -3.98
N ARG A 46 -6.39 9.75 -3.57
CA ARG A 46 -7.49 10.45 -4.26
C ARG A 46 -7.26 11.96 -4.33
N ARG A 47 -7.02 12.59 -3.18
CA ARG A 47 -6.78 14.05 -3.09
C ARG A 47 -5.60 14.48 -3.97
N CYS A 48 -4.48 13.77 -3.89
CA CYS A 48 -3.29 14.10 -4.67
C CYS A 48 -3.55 13.98 -6.18
N ALA A 49 -4.19 12.89 -6.63
CA ALA A 49 -4.50 12.70 -8.03
C ALA A 49 -5.44 13.79 -8.57
N GLU A 50 -6.50 14.12 -7.83
CA GLU A 50 -7.47 15.14 -8.20
C GLU A 50 -6.83 16.54 -8.27
N HIS A 51 -6.11 16.94 -7.22
CA HIS A 51 -5.49 18.26 -7.18
C HIS A 51 -4.36 18.44 -8.20
N LEU A 52 -3.52 17.42 -8.42
CA LEU A 52 -2.46 17.48 -9.42
C LEU A 52 -3.02 17.56 -10.84
N ALA A 53 -4.09 16.80 -11.13
CA ALA A 53 -4.77 16.89 -12.40
C ALA A 53 -5.40 18.26 -12.59
N GLN A 54 -6.13 18.77 -11.59
CA GLN A 54 -6.76 20.09 -11.66
C GLN A 54 -5.75 21.22 -11.84
N ALA A 55 -4.62 21.18 -11.13
CA ALA A 55 -3.53 22.15 -11.28
C ALA A 55 -2.94 22.14 -12.69
N SER A 56 -3.04 21.01 -13.40
CA SER A 56 -2.56 20.82 -14.77
C SER A 56 -3.67 21.01 -15.83
N GLY A 57 -4.86 21.50 -15.45
CA GLY A 57 -6.02 21.66 -16.35
C GLY A 57 -6.66 20.34 -16.82
N ALA A 58 -6.35 19.23 -16.15
CA ALA A 58 -6.85 17.89 -16.44
C ALA A 58 -7.85 17.41 -15.39
N ARG A 59 -8.38 16.20 -15.59
CA ARG A 59 -9.19 15.47 -14.60
C ARG A 59 -8.55 14.12 -14.31
N ALA A 60 -8.60 13.68 -13.07
CA ALA A 60 -8.21 12.33 -12.66
C ALA A 60 -9.42 11.59 -12.09
N SER A 61 -9.44 10.27 -12.30
CA SER A 61 -10.34 9.36 -11.61
C SER A 61 -9.51 8.27 -10.96
N VAL A 62 -9.83 7.91 -9.71
CA VAL A 62 -9.08 6.94 -8.93
C VAL A 62 -10.01 5.81 -8.53
N ALA A 63 -9.73 4.62 -9.06
CA ALA A 63 -10.36 3.37 -8.64
C ALA A 63 -9.40 2.60 -7.72
N ILE A 64 -9.86 2.26 -6.52
CA ILE A 64 -9.10 1.47 -5.56
C ILE A 64 -9.82 0.13 -5.40
N THR A 65 -9.11 -0.95 -5.69
CA THR A 65 -9.59 -2.31 -5.42
C THR A 65 -9.03 -2.74 -4.07
N PRO A 66 -9.87 -3.09 -3.08
CA PRO A 66 -9.39 -3.58 -1.80
C PRO A 66 -8.56 -4.86 -2.00
N GLY A 67 -7.38 -4.89 -1.40
CA GLY A 67 -6.59 -6.11 -1.25
C GLY A 67 -6.88 -6.80 0.10
N GLU A 68 -5.97 -7.69 0.50
CA GLU A 68 -6.06 -8.43 1.76
C GLU A 68 -6.17 -7.49 2.99
N PRO A 69 -6.99 -7.81 4.00
CA PRO A 69 -6.96 -7.15 5.29
C PRO A 69 -5.56 -7.18 5.94
N VAL A 70 -5.34 -6.27 6.89
CA VAL A 70 -4.11 -6.30 7.69
C VAL A 70 -4.20 -7.50 8.61
N LEU A 71 -3.26 -8.44 8.48
CA LEU A 71 -3.13 -9.51 9.45
C LEU A 71 -2.57 -8.96 10.77
N VAL A 72 -3.31 -9.18 11.85
CA VAL A 72 -2.84 -8.94 13.22
C VAL A 72 -2.91 -10.26 13.97
N ASN A 73 -1.75 -10.75 14.39
CA ASN A 73 -1.69 -11.97 15.19
C ASN A 73 -2.41 -11.77 16.53
N ASP A 74 -3.16 -12.79 16.95
CA ASP A 74 -3.81 -12.80 18.25
C ASP A 74 -2.78 -12.58 19.37
N ALA A 75 -3.05 -11.59 20.23
CA ALA A 75 -2.12 -11.18 21.27
C ALA A 75 -1.84 -12.28 22.29
N SER A 76 -2.85 -13.11 22.61
CA SER A 76 -2.69 -14.23 23.54
C SER A 76 -1.80 -15.29 22.92
N LEU A 77 -1.98 -15.64 21.65
CA LEU A 77 -1.15 -16.63 20.96
C LEU A 77 0.32 -16.16 20.89
N VAL A 78 0.54 -14.88 20.57
CA VAL A 78 1.89 -14.29 20.56
C VAL A 78 2.55 -14.40 21.93
N GLN A 79 1.85 -14.06 23.01
CA GLN A 79 2.37 -14.16 24.37
C GLN A 79 2.77 -15.58 24.75
N HIS A 80 2.01 -16.60 24.33
CA HIS A 80 2.35 -18.01 24.61
C HIS A 80 3.51 -18.53 23.75
N ALA A 81 3.64 -18.05 22.52
CA ALA A 81 4.68 -18.50 21.59
C ALA A 81 6.06 -17.86 21.83
N LEU A 82 6.08 -16.59 22.29
CA LEU A 82 7.29 -15.79 22.49
C LEU A 82 8.40 -16.50 23.31
N PRO A 83 8.12 -17.09 24.50
CA PRO A 83 9.16 -17.72 25.31
C PRO A 83 9.84 -18.91 24.64
N TRP A 84 9.12 -19.64 23.77
CA TRP A 84 9.69 -20.77 23.02
C TRP A 84 10.63 -20.30 21.92
N LEU A 85 10.29 -19.21 21.24
CA LEU A 85 11.10 -18.61 20.18
C LEU A 85 12.39 -17.97 20.72
N GLU A 86 12.33 -17.37 21.91
CA GLU A 86 13.51 -16.81 22.57
C GLU A 86 14.53 -17.88 22.99
N ARG A 87 14.06 -19.09 23.34
CA ARG A 87 14.92 -20.24 23.67
C ARG A 87 15.57 -20.88 22.45
N ALA A 88 14.98 -20.72 21.27
CA ALA A 88 15.43 -21.38 20.03
C ALA A 88 16.75 -20.82 19.48
N GLY A 89 17.18 -19.64 19.91
CA GLY A 89 18.53 -19.14 19.63
C GLY A 89 18.67 -17.61 19.74
N PRO A 90 19.91 -17.11 19.89
CA PRO A 90 20.17 -15.68 19.91
C PRO A 90 19.84 -15.04 18.55
N GLY A 91 19.14 -13.89 18.57
CA GLY A 91 18.90 -13.04 17.40
C GLY A 91 17.46 -13.03 16.87
N TRP A 92 16.57 -13.88 17.37
CA TRP A 92 15.16 -13.77 17.05
C TRP A 92 14.53 -12.55 17.74
N ARG A 93 13.74 -11.77 16.98
CA ARG A 93 12.99 -10.60 17.44
C ARG A 93 11.68 -10.52 16.65
N PRO A 94 10.55 -10.15 17.27
CA PRO A 94 9.33 -9.86 16.55
C PRO A 94 9.58 -8.76 15.53
N ARG A 95 9.16 -8.99 14.29
CA ARG A 95 9.15 -7.96 13.24
C ARG A 95 7.84 -8.10 12.49
N SER A 96 7.09 -7.01 12.45
CA SER A 96 5.98 -6.93 11.53
C SER A 96 6.52 -6.90 10.11
N ARG A 97 5.83 -7.58 9.19
CA ARG A 97 6.20 -7.59 7.78
C ARG A 97 5.08 -6.98 6.95
N CYS A 98 5.45 -6.42 5.81
CA CYS A 98 4.52 -5.75 4.90
C CYS A 98 4.14 -6.59 3.69
N ASP A 99 4.69 -7.81 3.57
CA ASP A 99 4.21 -8.80 2.62
C ASP A 99 2.82 -9.29 3.03
N SER A 100 2.02 -9.59 2.02
CA SER A 100 0.72 -10.23 2.23
C SER A 100 0.97 -11.70 2.49
N ASP A 101 0.29 -12.24 3.49
CA ASP A 101 0.08 -13.67 3.66
C ASP A 101 -1.44 -13.93 3.55
N GLY A 102 -1.82 -15.16 3.23
CA GLY A 102 -3.23 -15.53 3.05
C GLY A 102 -3.91 -15.96 4.36
N PHE A 103 -3.47 -15.43 5.50
CA PHE A 103 -3.95 -15.83 6.82
C PHE A 103 -4.97 -14.85 7.44
N ALA A 104 -5.25 -13.74 6.77
CA ALA A 104 -6.13 -12.69 7.28
C ALA A 104 -7.62 -12.98 7.09
#